data_AF-A0A2E6PIL4-F1
#
_entry.id   AF-A0A2E6PIL4-F1
#
_cell.length_a   1.000
_cell.length_b   1.000
_cell.length_c   1.000
_cell.angle_alpha   90.00
_cell.angle_beta   90.00
_cell.angle_gamma   90.00
#
_symmetry.space_group_name_H-M   'P 1'
#
loop_
_entity.id
_entity.type
_entity.pdbx_description
1 polymer ?
#
loop_
_entity_poly.entity_id
_entity_poly.type
_entity_poly.pdbx_seq_one_letter_code
_entity_poly.pdbx_strand_id
1 'polypeptide(L)'
;MKLIYFKSLLLTFGLSVSCLIPVSANQAPQLQTDITFVVAGKTGNFRQSTGGIVSALNYHFFAEIFIQDNGRIKQAALLTPDNLSEAIAFSDSGYALEMHGGRYSDEIELEHNYPDGNYIFRYDTPSTGLLEQPIALVNSAAGSSRLPDAPHIILSQNGKP
;
A
#
# COMPACT_ATOMS: atom_id res chain seq x y z
N MET A 1 26.21 -20.16 -87.87
CA MET A 1 26.01 -19.17 -86.79
C MET A 1 24.73 -19.52 -86.02
N LYS A 2 24.86 -20.00 -84.77
CA LYS A 2 23.76 -20.17 -83.82
C LYS A 2 24.22 -19.60 -82.49
N LEU A 3 23.55 -18.55 -82.01
CA LEU A 3 23.82 -17.87 -80.75
C LEU A 3 23.21 -18.67 -79.59
N ILE A 4 23.99 -18.91 -78.54
CA ILE A 4 23.57 -19.56 -77.30
C ILE A 4 23.26 -18.45 -76.28
N TYR A 5 22.03 -18.46 -75.74
CA TYR A 5 21.62 -17.58 -74.64
C TYR A 5 22.11 -18.14 -73.29
N PHE A 6 22.89 -17.35 -72.55
CA PHE A 6 23.29 -17.66 -71.17
C PHE A 6 22.37 -16.92 -70.19
N LYS A 7 21.81 -17.68 -69.24
CA LYS A 7 20.99 -17.19 -68.11
C LYS A 7 21.88 -16.48 -67.08
N SER A 8 21.51 -15.29 -66.64
CA SER A 8 22.01 -14.70 -65.39
C SER A 8 20.91 -14.72 -64.34
N LEU A 9 21.13 -15.47 -63.26
CA LEU A 9 20.29 -15.49 -62.06
C LEU A 9 20.98 -14.60 -61.02
N LEU A 10 20.36 -13.47 -60.68
CA LEU A 10 20.83 -12.54 -59.67
C LEU A 10 20.44 -13.07 -58.28
N LEU A 11 21.43 -13.40 -57.44
CA LEU A 11 21.20 -13.85 -56.06
C LEU A 11 21.39 -12.64 -55.13
N THR A 12 20.29 -12.13 -54.57
CA THR A 12 20.32 -11.06 -53.56
C THR A 12 20.42 -11.65 -52.16
N PHE A 13 21.56 -11.43 -51.49
CA PHE A 13 21.74 -11.69 -50.06
C PHE A 13 21.17 -10.50 -49.26
N GLY A 14 20.05 -10.69 -48.58
CA GLY A 14 19.54 -9.73 -47.59
C GLY A 14 20.21 -9.96 -46.25
N LEU A 15 21.06 -9.02 -45.81
CA LEU A 15 21.60 -8.99 -44.44
C LEU A 15 20.46 -8.67 -43.45
N SER A 16 20.12 -9.62 -42.60
CA SER A 16 19.29 -9.40 -41.42
C SER A 16 20.14 -8.80 -40.29
N VAL A 17 20.07 -7.48 -40.12
CA VAL A 17 20.61 -6.79 -38.95
C VAL A 17 19.73 -7.15 -37.75
N SER A 18 20.22 -8.04 -36.89
CA SER A 18 19.57 -8.36 -35.62
C SER A 18 19.89 -7.26 -34.61
N CYS A 19 18.92 -6.37 -34.37
CA CYS A 19 18.97 -5.44 -33.25
C CYS A 19 18.91 -6.23 -31.94
N LEU A 20 20.04 -6.35 -31.24
CA LEU A 20 20.09 -6.80 -29.86
C LEU A 20 19.50 -5.68 -28.98
N ILE A 21 18.21 -5.78 -28.69
CA ILE A 21 17.58 -5.05 -27.60
C ILE A 21 18.22 -5.54 -26.29
N PRO A 22 18.87 -4.68 -25.50
CA PRO A 22 19.33 -5.09 -24.18
C PRO A 22 18.11 -5.44 -23.35
N VAL A 23 17.95 -6.72 -23.04
CA VAL A 23 17.05 -7.19 -22.00
C VAL A 23 17.57 -6.58 -20.71
N SER A 24 16.81 -5.67 -20.10
CA SER A 24 17.04 -5.26 -18.72
C SER A 24 17.11 -6.53 -17.88
N ALA A 25 18.28 -6.78 -17.29
CA ALA A 25 18.46 -7.90 -16.38
C ALA A 25 17.45 -7.71 -15.23
N ASN A 26 16.45 -8.59 -15.15
CA ASN A 26 15.63 -8.72 -13.95
C ASN A 26 16.57 -9.04 -12.79
N GLN A 27 16.93 -8.03 -12.00
CA GLN A 27 17.57 -8.25 -10.71
C GLN A 27 16.64 -9.14 -9.90
N ALA A 28 17.19 -10.19 -9.28
CA ALA A 28 16.45 -10.96 -8.30
C ALA A 28 15.89 -9.99 -7.24
N PRO A 29 14.65 -10.19 -6.75
CA PRO A 29 14.09 -9.31 -5.73
C PRO A 29 15.08 -9.18 -4.58
N GLN A 30 15.48 -7.95 -4.24
CA GLN A 30 16.26 -7.74 -3.02
C GLN A 30 15.41 -8.20 -1.84
N LEU A 31 15.98 -9.08 -1.02
CA LEU A 31 15.32 -9.58 0.18
C LEU A 31 15.16 -8.42 1.16
N GLN A 32 13.91 -8.08 1.48
CA GLN A 32 13.59 -7.12 2.53
C GLN A 32 13.85 -7.76 3.90
N THR A 33 14.71 -7.15 4.74
CA THR A 33 15.02 -7.63 6.11
C THR A 33 14.91 -6.56 7.21
N ASP A 34 14.42 -5.37 6.88
CA ASP A 34 14.30 -4.24 7.82
C ASP A 34 12.87 -4.04 8.35
N ILE A 35 11.85 -4.48 7.62
CA ILE A 35 10.44 -4.32 7.99
C ILE A 35 9.72 -5.67 7.96
N THR A 36 8.71 -5.81 8.81
CA THR A 36 7.90 -7.03 8.86
C THR A 36 6.70 -6.90 7.92
N PHE A 37 5.93 -5.82 8.07
CA PHE A 37 4.79 -5.50 7.22
C PHE A 37 4.41 -4.02 7.35
N VAL A 38 3.55 -3.57 6.43
CA VAL A 38 2.90 -2.26 6.46
C VAL A 38 1.40 -2.45 6.57
N VAL A 39 0.71 -1.50 7.20
CA VAL A 39 -0.74 -1.52 7.32
C VAL A 39 -1.29 -0.11 7.17
N ALA A 40 -2.40 0.03 6.46
CA ALA A 40 -3.23 1.22 6.48
C ALA A 40 -4.67 0.79 6.77
N GLY A 41 -5.40 1.60 7.53
CA GLY A 41 -6.75 1.24 7.94
C GLY A 41 -7.57 2.43 8.40
N LYS A 42 -8.87 2.18 8.46
CA LYS A 42 -9.87 3.04 9.05
C LYS A 42 -10.41 2.33 10.30
N THR A 43 -10.65 3.07 11.37
CA THR A 43 -11.16 2.52 12.63
C THR A 43 -12.29 3.38 13.17
N GLY A 44 -13.25 2.72 13.83
CA GLY A 44 -14.30 3.36 14.63
C GLY A 44 -14.02 3.10 16.10
N ASN A 45 -13.95 4.16 16.90
CA ASN A 45 -13.78 4.08 18.34
C ASN A 45 -15.14 4.22 19.01
N PHE A 46 -15.49 3.30 19.90
CA PHE A 46 -16.78 3.27 20.58
C PHE A 46 -16.63 3.21 22.10
N ARG A 47 -17.66 3.64 22.81
CA ARG A 47 -17.79 3.51 24.25
C ARG A 47 -19.10 2.84 24.59
N GLN A 48 -19.05 1.88 25.51
CA GLN A 48 -20.24 1.31 26.14
C GLN A 48 -20.45 1.94 27.52
N SER A 49 -21.66 2.41 27.80
CA SER A 49 -22.04 2.91 29.12
C SER A 49 -22.27 1.75 30.11
N THR A 50 -22.41 2.07 31.40
CA THR A 50 -22.79 1.09 32.43
C THR A 50 -24.15 0.43 32.16
N GLY A 51 -25.05 1.12 31.44
CA GLY A 51 -26.35 0.59 31.01
C GLY A 51 -26.30 -0.24 29.72
N GLY A 52 -25.12 -0.51 29.17
CA GLY A 52 -24.94 -1.30 27.94
C GLY A 52 -25.17 -0.52 26.64
N ILE A 53 -25.43 0.79 26.69
CA ILE A 53 -25.61 1.61 25.50
C ILE A 53 -24.25 1.86 24.86
N VAL A 54 -24.10 1.48 23.58
CA VAL A 54 -22.90 1.73 22.79
C VAL A 54 -23.07 3.00 21.96
N SER A 55 -22.05 3.86 21.98
CA SER A 55 -22.01 5.10 21.20
C SER A 55 -20.64 5.29 20.55
N ALA A 56 -20.62 5.77 19.31
CA ALA A 56 -19.39 6.18 18.63
C ALA A 56 -18.74 7.36 19.36
N LEU A 57 -17.41 7.34 19.45
CA LEU A 57 -16.58 8.44 19.95
C LEU A 57 -15.97 9.22 18.81
N ASN A 58 -15.45 8.53 17.80
CA ASN A 58 -14.85 9.10 16.59
C ASN A 58 -14.45 7.99 15.62
N TYR A 59 -14.17 8.42 14.39
CA TYR A 59 -13.61 7.64 13.30
C TYR A 59 -12.23 8.16 12.94
N HIS A 60 -11.31 7.26 12.56
CA HIS A 60 -9.89 7.60 12.40
C HIS A 60 -9.23 6.80 11.29
N PHE A 61 -8.33 7.45 10.54
CA PHE A 61 -7.42 6.80 9.61
C PHE A 61 -6.05 6.63 10.25
N PHE A 62 -5.41 5.49 10.04
CA PHE A 62 -4.04 5.24 10.48
C PHE A 62 -3.25 4.50 9.40
N ALA A 63 -1.94 4.68 9.42
CA ALA A 63 -0.99 3.90 8.65
C ALA A 63 0.25 3.62 9.51
N GLU A 64 0.80 2.41 9.42
CA GLU A 64 1.91 1.97 10.25
C GLU A 64 2.89 1.11 9.46
N ILE A 65 4.18 1.22 9.79
CA ILE A 65 5.27 0.39 9.28
C ILE A 65 5.92 -0.33 10.47
N PHE A 66 5.76 -1.65 10.54
CA PHE A 66 6.34 -2.46 11.60
C PHE A 66 7.78 -2.83 11.26
N ILE A 67 8.71 -2.43 12.12
CA ILE A 67 10.14 -2.63 11.91
C ILE A 67 10.52 -4.02 12.43
N GLN A 68 11.36 -4.75 11.69
CA GLN A 68 11.92 -6.02 12.15
C GLN A 68 13.03 -5.78 13.20
N ASP A 69 13.37 -6.78 14.01
CA ASP A 69 14.49 -6.68 14.95
C ASP A 69 15.78 -6.24 14.25
N ASN A 70 16.36 -5.12 14.73
CA ASN A 70 17.54 -4.44 14.15
C ASN A 70 17.33 -3.83 12.76
N GLY A 71 16.11 -3.86 12.23
CA GLY A 71 15.72 -3.20 11.00
C GLY A 71 15.83 -1.68 11.11
N ARG A 72 16.08 -1.02 9.99
CA ARG A 72 16.23 0.44 9.94
C ARG A 72 15.48 1.04 8.77
N ILE A 73 14.86 2.18 9.03
CA ILE A 73 14.23 3.03 8.01
C ILE A 73 14.84 4.43 8.14
N LYS A 74 15.28 5.01 7.03
CA LYS A 74 15.87 6.36 7.05
C LYS A 74 14.83 7.45 6.87
N GLN A 75 13.87 7.20 5.98
CA GLN A 75 12.78 8.11 5.64
C GLN A 75 11.56 7.25 5.33
N ALA A 76 10.39 7.67 5.82
CA ALA A 76 9.11 7.05 5.51
C ALA A 76 8.05 8.13 5.33
N ALA A 77 7.23 7.99 4.30
CA ALA A 77 6.09 8.86 4.08
C ALA A 77 4.95 8.12 3.38
N LEU A 78 3.74 8.62 3.59
CA LEU A 78 2.52 8.12 2.97
C LEU A 78 2.06 9.13 1.90
N LEU A 79 1.78 8.63 0.69
CA LEU A 79 1.05 9.39 -0.33
C LEU A 79 -0.40 8.92 -0.33
N THR A 80 -1.35 9.86 -0.37
CA THR A 80 -2.78 9.55 -0.38
C THR A 80 -3.32 9.48 -1.81
N PRO A 81 -4.47 8.82 -2.05
CA PRO A 81 -5.01 8.62 -3.39
C PRO A 81 -5.18 9.92 -4.19
N ASP A 82 -5.59 10.99 -3.51
CA ASP A 82 -5.92 12.27 -4.14
C ASP A 82 -4.76 13.27 -4.13
N ASN A 83 -3.66 12.96 -3.43
CA ASN A 83 -2.51 13.84 -3.33
C ASN A 83 -1.19 13.06 -3.30
N LEU A 84 -0.66 12.78 -4.50
CA LEU A 84 0.65 12.16 -4.69
C LEU A 84 1.82 13.14 -4.57
N SER A 85 1.56 14.45 -4.51
CA SER A 85 2.59 15.49 -4.41
C SER A 85 2.99 15.83 -2.97
N GLU A 86 2.10 15.58 -2.01
CA GLU A 86 2.32 15.91 -0.60
C GLU A 86 2.42 14.63 0.22
N ALA A 87 3.64 14.34 0.68
CA ALA A 87 3.92 13.13 1.45
C ALA A 87 3.76 13.40 2.94
N ILE A 88 2.96 12.57 3.61
CA ILE A 88 2.73 12.65 5.06
C ILE A 88 3.82 11.85 5.75
N ALA A 89 4.66 12.50 6.56
CA ALA A 89 5.72 11.84 7.28
C ALA A 89 5.18 10.91 8.38
N PHE A 90 5.84 9.77 8.57
CA PHE A 90 5.61 8.92 9.74
C PHE A 90 6.42 9.42 10.94
N SER A 91 5.90 9.20 12.14
CA SER A 91 6.58 9.44 13.41
C SER A 91 7.05 8.12 14.02
N ASP A 92 8.20 8.11 14.68
CA ASP A 92 8.73 6.92 15.34
C ASP A 92 8.12 6.76 16.75
N SER A 93 7.40 5.65 16.98
CA SER A 93 6.81 5.30 18.29
C SER A 93 7.68 4.32 19.09
N GLY A 94 8.84 3.92 18.57
CA GLY A 94 9.81 3.01 19.18
C GLY A 94 9.63 1.53 18.81
N TYR A 95 8.46 1.14 18.29
CA TYR A 95 8.19 -0.22 17.78
C TYR A 95 7.63 -0.21 16.35
N ALA A 96 7.05 0.90 15.92
CA ALA A 96 6.58 1.12 14.57
C ALA A 96 6.82 2.58 14.15
N LEU A 97 6.82 2.82 12.84
CA LEU A 97 6.60 4.17 12.32
C LEU A 97 5.10 4.35 12.13
N GLU A 98 4.53 5.41 12.68
CA GLU A 98 3.09 5.64 12.75
C GLU A 98 2.72 6.96 12.07
N MET A 99 1.63 6.91 11.30
CA MET A 99 0.94 8.07 10.77
C MET A 99 -0.51 7.98 11.24
N HIS A 100 -0.95 9.05 11.91
CA HIS A 100 -2.31 9.18 12.40
C HIS A 100 -3.00 10.32 11.66
N GLY A 101 -4.15 10.03 11.06
CA GLY A 101 -5.03 11.04 10.48
C GLY A 101 -5.84 11.79 11.55
N GLY A 102 -6.81 12.57 11.08
CA GLY A 102 -7.77 13.26 11.95
C GLY A 102 -8.66 12.30 12.75
N ARG A 103 -9.41 12.87 13.69
CA ARG A 103 -10.52 12.22 14.39
C ARG A 103 -11.82 12.87 13.93
N TYR A 104 -12.69 12.08 13.33
CA TYR A 104 -13.89 12.55 12.66
C TYR A 104 -15.15 12.07 13.38
N SER A 105 -16.24 12.81 13.19
CA SER A 105 -17.50 12.55 13.88
C SER A 105 -18.28 11.39 13.28
N ASP A 106 -18.13 11.16 11.97
CA ASP A 106 -18.75 10.07 11.23
C ASP A 106 -17.84 9.52 10.12
N GLU A 107 -18.27 8.41 9.50
CA GLU A 107 -17.53 7.75 8.43
C GLU A 107 -17.50 8.56 7.13
N ILE A 108 -18.50 9.40 6.86
CA ILE A 108 -18.56 10.22 5.64
C ILE A 108 -17.47 11.28 5.70
N GLU A 109 -17.31 11.91 6.85
CA GLU A 109 -16.26 12.89 7.11
C GLU A 109 -14.87 12.25 7.06
N LEU A 110 -14.70 11.04 7.63
CA LEU A 110 -13.48 10.26 7.50
C LEU A 110 -13.16 9.94 6.03
N GLU A 111 -14.15 9.46 5.27
CA GLU A 111 -14.01 9.11 3.85
C GLU A 111 -13.64 10.33 3.01
N HIS A 112 -14.20 11.50 3.31
CA HIS A 112 -13.87 12.74 2.61
C HIS A 112 -12.40 13.15 2.80
N ASN A 113 -11.82 12.90 3.97
CA ASN A 113 -10.45 13.26 4.28
C ASN A 113 -9.43 12.18 3.90
N TYR A 114 -9.83 10.92 3.98
CA TYR A 114 -9.03 9.75 3.65
C TYR A 114 -9.85 8.79 2.78
N PRO A 115 -10.00 9.10 1.47
CA PRO A 115 -10.86 8.33 0.58
C PRO A 115 -10.29 6.94 0.35
N ASP A 116 -11.17 6.01 0.01
CA ASP A 116 -10.78 4.75 -0.58
C ASP A 116 -10.02 4.98 -1.88
N GLY A 117 -8.97 4.18 -2.09
CA GLY A 117 -8.05 4.32 -3.20
C GLY A 117 -6.69 3.70 -2.91
N ASN A 118 -5.71 4.06 -3.74
CA ASN A 118 -4.35 3.56 -3.62
C ASN A 118 -3.52 4.51 -2.75
N TYR A 119 -3.15 4.03 -1.58
CA TYR A 119 -2.18 4.66 -0.69
C TYR A 119 -0.80 4.12 -1.01
N ILE A 120 0.21 4.98 -1.06
CA ILE A 120 1.59 4.55 -1.36
C ILE A 120 2.45 4.77 -0.13
N PHE A 121 2.94 3.67 0.44
CA PHE A 121 3.99 3.69 1.44
C PHE A 121 5.31 3.88 0.70
N ARG A 122 6.00 5.00 0.97
CA ARG A 122 7.33 5.26 0.44
C ARG A 122 8.34 5.26 1.57
N TYR A 123 9.32 4.36 1.50
CA TYR A 123 10.34 4.25 2.55
C TYR A 123 11.68 3.77 2.01
N ASP A 124 12.77 4.18 2.66
CA ASP A 124 14.14 3.78 2.33
C ASP A 124 14.74 2.89 3.43
N THR A 125 15.16 1.69 3.04
CA THR A 125 15.80 0.71 3.93
C THR A 125 17.19 0.32 3.44
N PRO A 126 18.13 -0.04 4.33
CA PRO A 126 19.42 -0.58 3.93
C PRO A 126 19.36 -1.84 3.04
N SER A 127 18.37 -2.71 3.23
CA SER A 127 18.26 -3.96 2.47
C SER A 127 17.72 -3.79 1.05
N THR A 128 16.85 -2.79 0.80
CA THR A 128 16.17 -2.61 -0.50
C THR A 128 16.41 -1.25 -1.16
N GLY A 129 17.03 -0.30 -0.47
CA GLY A 129 17.00 1.11 -0.85
C GLY A 129 15.58 1.69 -0.78
N LEU A 130 15.34 2.74 -1.58
CA LEU A 130 14.03 3.39 -1.70
C LEU A 130 13.02 2.44 -2.37
N LEU A 131 11.89 2.23 -1.70
CA LEU A 131 10.78 1.41 -2.16
C LEU A 131 9.47 2.20 -2.09
N GLU A 132 8.59 1.95 -3.06
CA GLU A 132 7.20 2.40 -3.05
C GLU A 132 6.28 1.17 -3.07
N GLN A 133 5.46 1.04 -2.04
CA GLN A 133 4.53 -0.07 -1.85
C GLN A 133 3.09 0.45 -1.82
N PRO A 134 2.29 0.18 -2.87
CA PRO A 134 0.89 0.55 -2.89
C PRO A 134 0.04 -0.40 -2.02
N ILE A 135 -0.92 0.15 -1.29
CA ILE A 135 -2.00 -0.55 -0.61
C ILE A 135 -3.32 0.04 -1.08
N ALA A 136 -4.24 -0.82 -1.53
CA ALA A 136 -5.56 -0.41 -1.96
C ALA A 136 -6.57 -0.56 -0.82
N LEU A 137 -7.20 0.54 -0.40
CA LEU A 137 -8.42 0.51 0.40
C LEU A 137 -9.62 0.60 -0.55
N VAL A 138 -10.43 -0.45 -0.66
CA VAL A 138 -11.51 -0.51 -1.67
C VAL A 138 -12.84 -0.94 -1.08
N ASN A 139 -13.84 -0.06 -0.98
CA ASN A 139 -15.18 -0.43 -0.52
C ASN A 139 -15.94 -1.15 -1.64
N SER A 140 -15.89 -2.47 -1.61
CA SER A 140 -16.57 -3.34 -2.57
C SER A 140 -18.10 -3.36 -2.41
N ALA A 141 -18.63 -2.82 -1.29
CA ALA A 141 -20.05 -2.77 -0.98
C ALA A 141 -20.50 -1.31 -0.90
N ALA A 142 -20.76 -0.72 -2.08
CA ALA A 142 -21.22 0.66 -2.19
C ALA A 142 -22.45 0.89 -1.29
N GLY A 143 -22.34 1.84 -0.35
CA GLY A 143 -23.43 2.24 0.54
C GLY A 143 -23.51 1.52 1.88
N SER A 144 -22.56 0.64 2.22
CA SER A 144 -22.43 0.07 3.58
C SER A 144 -21.08 0.38 4.21
N SER A 145 -21.06 0.58 5.53
CA SER A 145 -19.83 0.63 6.32
C SER A 145 -19.07 -0.69 6.20
N ARG A 146 -17.74 -0.61 6.15
CA ARG A 146 -16.84 -1.77 6.33
C ARG A 146 -16.24 -1.83 7.72
N LEU A 147 -16.50 -0.81 8.54
CA LEU A 147 -16.15 -0.90 9.95
C LEU A 147 -17.09 -1.94 10.58
N PRO A 148 -16.56 -2.93 11.30
CA PRO A 148 -17.39 -3.89 11.99
C PRO A 148 -18.28 -3.16 13.00
N ASP A 149 -19.47 -3.74 13.25
CA ASP A 149 -20.32 -3.27 14.32
C ASP A 149 -19.54 -3.23 15.64
N ALA A 150 -19.83 -2.21 16.44
CA ALA A 150 -19.16 -2.04 17.72
C ALA A 150 -19.40 -3.25 18.64
N PRO A 151 -18.35 -3.83 19.24
CA PRO A 151 -18.52 -4.99 20.10
C PRO A 151 -19.28 -4.61 21.37
N HIS A 152 -20.15 -5.52 21.81
CA HIS A 152 -20.78 -5.44 23.13
C HIS A 152 -19.94 -6.20 24.15
N ILE A 153 -19.56 -5.53 25.23
CA ILE A 153 -18.73 -6.10 26.29
C ILE A 153 -19.62 -6.45 27.48
N ILE A 154 -19.61 -7.73 27.88
CA ILE A 154 -20.29 -8.21 29.09
C ILE A 154 -19.21 -8.63 30.08
N LEU A 155 -19.16 -7.97 31.22
CA LEU A 155 -18.35 -8.42 32.35
C LEU A 155 -19.24 -9.26 33.26
N SER A 156 -18.69 -10.34 33.82
CA SER A 156 -19.34 -11.05 34.91
C SER A 156 -18.30 -11.62 35.87
N GLN A 157 -18.61 -11.61 37.16
CA GLN A 157 -17.82 -12.23 38.22
C GLN A 157 -18.72 -13.12 39.08
N ASN A 158 -18.31 -14.38 39.27
CA ASN A 158 -19.09 -15.37 40.03
C ASN A 158 -20.55 -15.51 39.53
N GLY A 159 -20.77 -15.41 38.21
CA GLY A 159 -22.11 -15.52 37.60
C GLY A 159 -22.99 -14.29 37.79
N LYS A 160 -22.45 -13.17 38.27
CA LYS A 160 -23.14 -11.88 38.36
C LYS A 160 -22.50 -10.91 37.36
N PRO A 161 -23.28 -10.10 36.64
CA PRO A 161 -22.71 -9.01 35.85
C PRO A 161 -21.88 -8.05 36.72
#